data_AF-A0A7C5RAI2-F1
#
_entry.id   AF-A0A7C5RAI2-F1
#
_cell.length_a   1.000
_cell.length_b   1.000
_cell.length_c   1.000
_cell.angle_alpha   90.00
_cell.angle_beta   90.00
_cell.angle_gamma   90.00
#
_symmetry.space_group_name_H-M   'P 1'
#
loop_
_entity.id
_entity.type
_entity.pdbx_description
1 polymer ?
#
loop_
_entity_poly.entity_id
_entity_poly.type
_entity_poly.pdbx_seq_one_letter_code
_entity_poly.pdbx_strand_id
1 'polypeptide(L)'
;MKTIRSILEDPDAVKNVVVAYDLMEPNARAVTPETSLDDVMKLFGQLPVGEVPVVDSKDRTKLLGYITRRDVIHAYNKEIAKREMTLGLQRAYSSLAVSDLTELVDGYYLVELAAPRRFVGKSLLQLNLRNKYNVQVVLVRRANPGGEELKFVPDANYTINEKDVLILMGKRKDLERIRKL
;
A
#
# COMPACT_ATOMS: atom_id res chain seq x y z
N MET A 1 39.23 -28.71 -32.21
CA MET A 1 38.72 -27.42 -32.74
C MET A 1 38.60 -26.46 -31.57
N LYS A 2 39.22 -25.27 -31.64
CA LYS A 2 39.02 -24.21 -30.63
C LYS A 2 37.59 -23.68 -30.77
N THR A 3 36.84 -23.65 -29.67
CA THR A 3 35.45 -23.18 -29.61
C THR A 3 35.39 -21.68 -29.93
N ILE A 4 34.38 -21.21 -30.68
CA ILE A 4 34.19 -19.78 -31.04
C ILE A 4 34.28 -18.83 -29.82
N ARG A 5 33.93 -19.32 -28.62
CA ARG A 5 34.07 -18.61 -27.35
C ARG A 5 35.47 -18.08 -27.08
N SER A 6 36.53 -18.83 -27.40
CA SER A 6 37.91 -18.40 -27.13
C SER A 6 38.42 -17.34 -28.11
N ILE A 7 37.75 -17.16 -29.26
CA ILE A 7 38.08 -16.12 -30.25
C ILE A 7 37.41 -14.80 -29.85
N LEU A 8 36.18 -14.87 -29.33
CA LEU A 8 35.46 -13.69 -28.82
C LEU A 8 36.10 -13.08 -27.57
N GLU A 9 36.89 -13.85 -26.82
CA GLU A 9 37.59 -13.42 -25.61
C GLU A 9 38.89 -12.66 -25.89
N ASP A 10 39.38 -12.63 -27.14
CA ASP A 10 40.57 -11.90 -27.56
C ASP A 10 40.19 -10.69 -28.43
N PRO A 11 40.07 -9.47 -27.86
CA PRO A 11 39.56 -8.28 -28.55
C PRO A 11 40.36 -7.90 -29.80
N ASP A 12 41.67 -8.22 -29.84
CA ASP A 12 42.54 -7.87 -30.97
C ASP A 12 42.38 -8.85 -32.14
N ALA A 13 41.98 -10.11 -31.87
CA ALA A 13 41.73 -11.12 -32.89
C ALA A 13 40.39 -10.92 -33.63
N VAL A 14 39.39 -10.30 -32.99
CA VAL A 14 38.02 -10.14 -33.55
C VAL A 14 37.77 -8.78 -34.20
N LYS A 15 38.64 -7.80 -33.97
CA LYS A 15 38.44 -6.37 -34.29
C LYS A 15 38.09 -6.06 -35.74
N ASN A 16 38.51 -6.92 -36.69
CA ASN A 16 38.28 -6.76 -38.13
C ASN A 16 37.44 -7.89 -38.75
N VAL A 17 36.92 -8.81 -37.94
CA VAL A 17 36.24 -10.03 -38.42
C VAL A 17 34.76 -10.04 -38.06
N VAL A 18 34.39 -9.39 -36.96
CA VAL A 18 33.03 -9.36 -36.42
C VAL A 18 32.61 -7.92 -36.21
N VAL A 19 31.55 -7.48 -36.88
CA VAL A 19 30.90 -6.19 -36.61
C VAL A 19 29.74 -6.37 -35.62
N ALA A 20 29.30 -5.29 -34.97
CA ALA A 20 28.19 -5.35 -34.02
C ALA A 20 26.91 -5.96 -34.61
N TYR A 21 26.70 -5.76 -35.92
CA TYR A 21 25.59 -6.36 -36.66
C TYR A 21 25.63 -7.89 -36.69
N ASP A 22 26.83 -8.49 -36.67
CA ASP A 22 27.01 -9.95 -36.71
C ASP A 22 26.68 -10.61 -35.35
N LEU A 23 26.68 -9.83 -34.27
CA LEU A 23 26.33 -10.28 -32.91
C LEU A 23 24.92 -9.87 -32.48
N MET A 24 24.33 -8.89 -33.16
CA MET A 24 23.02 -8.34 -32.83
C MET A 24 21.90 -9.29 -33.22
N GLU A 25 20.88 -9.39 -32.38
CA GLU A 25 19.61 -10.01 -32.76
C GLU A 25 18.76 -9.01 -33.57
N PRO A 26 18.53 -9.24 -34.88
CA PRO A 26 17.99 -8.21 -35.79
C PRO A 26 16.54 -7.80 -35.48
N ASN A 27 15.81 -8.59 -34.68
CA ASN A 27 14.43 -8.33 -34.28
C ASN A 27 14.28 -8.22 -32.76
N ALA A 28 15.22 -7.55 -32.10
CA ALA A 28 15.10 -7.27 -30.67
C ALA A 28 13.78 -6.53 -30.36
N ARG A 29 12.95 -7.11 -29.49
CA ARG A 29 11.71 -6.45 -29.06
C ARG A 29 12.06 -5.23 -28.19
N ALA A 30 11.61 -4.06 -28.64
CA ALA A 30 11.75 -2.80 -27.92
C ALA A 30 10.39 -2.28 -27.45
N VAL A 31 10.40 -1.62 -26.29
CA VAL A 31 9.21 -0.97 -25.69
C VAL A 31 9.32 0.55 -25.82
N THR A 32 8.24 1.25 -25.52
CA THR A 32 8.20 2.72 -25.50
C THR A 32 7.80 3.21 -24.09
N PRO A 33 7.98 4.50 -23.75
CA PRO A 33 7.57 5.06 -22.47
C PRO A 33 6.08 4.86 -22.12
N GLU A 34 5.22 4.66 -23.12
CA GLU A 34 3.78 4.39 -22.95
C GLU A 34 3.47 2.92 -22.73
N THR A 35 4.45 2.03 -22.91
CA THR A 35 4.27 0.59 -22.64
C THR A 35 4.08 0.37 -21.15
N SER A 36 3.05 -0.38 -20.78
CA SER A 36 2.70 -0.60 -19.37
C SER A 36 3.69 -1.55 -18.67
N LEU A 37 3.86 -1.42 -17.36
CA LEU A 37 4.68 -2.35 -16.57
C LEU A 37 4.21 -3.81 -16.70
N ASP A 38 2.91 -4.03 -16.86
CA ASP A 38 2.32 -5.37 -17.03
C ASP A 38 2.75 -6.00 -18.37
N ASP A 39 2.71 -5.22 -19.46
CA ASP A 39 3.15 -5.69 -20.78
C ASP A 39 4.65 -5.97 -20.80
N VAL A 40 5.45 -5.15 -20.12
CA VAL A 40 6.89 -5.41 -19.96
C VAL A 40 7.14 -6.68 -19.14
N MET A 41 6.39 -6.93 -18.07
CA MET A 41 6.53 -8.17 -17.30
C MET A 41 6.16 -9.40 -18.13
N LYS A 42 5.09 -9.33 -18.94
CA LYS A 42 4.72 -10.40 -19.88
C LYS A 42 5.82 -10.63 -20.91
N LEU A 43 6.41 -9.56 -21.44
CA LEU A 43 7.53 -9.64 -22.37
C LEU A 43 8.72 -10.39 -21.75
N PHE A 44 9.08 -10.04 -20.52
CA PHE A 44 10.10 -10.75 -19.74
C PHE A 44 9.72 -12.21 -19.41
N GLY A 45 8.43 -12.55 -19.33
CA GLY A 45 7.98 -13.93 -19.15
C GLY A 45 8.10 -14.77 -20.43
N GLN A 46 7.98 -14.12 -21.59
CA GLN A 46 8.01 -14.77 -22.91
C GLN A 46 9.40 -14.87 -23.51
N LEU A 47 10.31 -13.96 -23.14
CA LEU A 47 11.65 -13.89 -23.70
C LEU A 47 12.71 -14.10 -22.60
N PRO A 48 13.75 -14.90 -22.86
CA PRO A 48 14.88 -15.09 -21.93
C PRO A 48 15.86 -13.92 -22.00
N VAL A 49 15.36 -12.68 -21.91
CA VAL A 49 16.16 -11.46 -21.93
C VAL A 49 16.27 -10.87 -20.52
N GLY A 50 17.46 -10.36 -20.18
CA GLY A 50 17.71 -9.66 -18.91
C GLY A 50 17.28 -8.20 -18.94
N GLU A 51 17.29 -7.60 -20.13
CA GLU A 51 17.08 -6.18 -20.37
C GLU A 51 16.27 -6.00 -21.66
N VAL A 52 15.50 -4.92 -21.69
CA VAL A 52 14.68 -4.54 -22.85
C VAL A 52 14.98 -3.09 -23.21
N PRO A 53 15.29 -2.76 -24.47
CA PRO A 53 15.50 -1.39 -24.90
C PRO A 53 14.19 -0.59 -24.90
N VAL A 54 14.27 0.66 -24.47
CA VAL A 54 13.20 1.66 -24.55
C VAL A 54 13.54 2.62 -25.67
N VAL A 55 12.69 2.68 -26.69
CA VAL A 55 12.84 3.56 -27.85
C VAL A 55 11.80 4.67 -27.83
N ASP A 56 12.06 5.74 -28.58
CA ASP A 56 11.10 6.83 -28.74
C ASP A 56 9.85 6.35 -29.49
N SER A 57 8.70 6.82 -29.04
CA SER A 57 7.38 6.44 -29.53
C SER A 57 7.11 6.96 -30.93
N LYS A 58 7.72 8.10 -31.30
CA LYS A 58 7.62 8.72 -32.63
C LYS A 58 8.75 8.28 -33.55
N ASP A 59 9.93 7.99 -32.99
CA ASP A 59 11.10 7.53 -33.73
C ASP A 59 11.70 6.26 -33.09
N ARG A 60 11.31 5.09 -33.59
CA ARG A 60 11.76 3.80 -33.05
C ARG A 60 13.26 3.53 -33.26
N THR A 61 13.96 4.34 -34.07
CA THR A 61 15.42 4.23 -34.25
C THR A 61 16.18 4.91 -33.13
N LYS A 62 15.52 5.83 -32.41
CA LYS A 62 16.09 6.56 -31.30
C LYS A 62 15.94 5.77 -30.00
N LEU A 63 17.06 5.23 -29.53
CA LEU A 63 17.16 4.61 -28.21
C LEU A 63 17.07 5.70 -27.12
N LEU A 64 16.11 5.55 -26.21
CA LEU A 64 15.98 6.40 -25.03
C LEU A 64 16.71 5.79 -23.82
N GLY A 65 16.76 4.47 -23.73
CA GLY A 65 17.43 3.76 -22.65
C GLY A 65 17.10 2.28 -22.64
N TYR A 66 17.21 1.65 -21.48
CA TYR A 66 16.85 0.26 -21.26
C TYR A 66 16.20 0.09 -19.90
N ILE A 67 15.45 -1.00 -19.75
CA ILE A 67 14.86 -1.40 -18.48
C ILE A 67 15.25 -2.84 -18.17
N THR A 68 15.63 -3.09 -16.92
CA THR A 68 15.95 -4.44 -16.45
C THR A 68 14.73 -5.07 -15.79
N ARG A 69 14.72 -6.41 -15.70
CA ARG A 69 13.69 -7.13 -14.94
C ARG A 69 13.60 -6.64 -13.48
N ARG A 70 14.74 -6.31 -12.88
CA ARG A 70 14.83 -5.81 -11.50
C ARG A 70 14.10 -4.47 -11.35
N ASP A 71 14.29 -3.55 -12.29
CA ASP A 71 13.67 -2.22 -12.23
C ASP A 71 12.15 -2.32 -12.37
N VAL A 72 11.68 -3.18 -13.27
CA VAL A 72 10.24 -3.42 -13.48
C VAL A 72 9.60 -4.02 -12.22
N ILE A 73 10.22 -5.03 -11.59
CA ILE A 73 9.71 -5.60 -10.34
C ILE A 73 9.69 -4.53 -9.24
N HIS A 74 10.74 -3.72 -9.12
CA HIS A 74 10.80 -2.67 -8.12
C HIS A 74 9.71 -1.60 -8.33
N ALA A 75 9.54 -1.13 -9.56
CA ALA A 75 8.49 -0.18 -9.92
C ALA A 75 7.09 -0.76 -9.71
N TYR A 76 6.88 -2.02 -10.12
CA TYR A 76 5.61 -2.71 -9.92
C TYR A 76 5.26 -2.85 -8.44
N ASN A 77 6.19 -3.34 -7.61
CA ASN A 77 5.99 -3.47 -6.17
C ASN A 77 5.70 -2.13 -5.51
N LYS A 78 6.39 -1.05 -5.94
CA LYS A 78 6.14 0.31 -5.46
C LYS A 78 4.72 0.78 -5.80
N GLU A 79 4.26 0.56 -7.04
CA GLU A 79 2.91 0.94 -7.45
C GLU A 79 1.83 0.08 -6.79
N ILE A 80 2.08 -1.22 -6.58
CA ILE A 80 1.20 -2.10 -5.80
C ILE A 80 1.13 -1.62 -4.35
N ALA A 81 2.27 -1.35 -3.70
CA ALA A 81 2.28 -0.84 -2.33
C ALA A 81 1.53 0.50 -2.20
N LYS A 82 1.68 1.39 -3.18
CA LYS A 82 0.93 2.66 -3.24
C LYS A 82 -0.57 2.43 -3.42
N ARG A 83 -0.97 1.50 -4.29
CA ARG A 83 -2.38 1.11 -4.48
C ARG A 83 -2.95 0.47 -3.23
N GLU A 84 -2.24 -0.47 -2.60
CA GLU A 84 -2.65 -1.10 -1.34
C GLU A 84 -2.77 -0.08 -0.21
N MET A 85 -1.84 0.89 -0.11
CA MET A 85 -1.95 2.00 0.83
C MET A 85 -3.14 2.91 0.52
N THR A 86 -3.39 3.19 -0.75
CA THR A 86 -4.54 4.01 -1.20
C THR A 86 -5.86 3.29 -0.94
N LEU A 87 -5.94 1.99 -1.22
CA LEU A 87 -7.06 1.12 -0.92
C LEU A 87 -7.22 0.97 0.59
N GLY A 88 -6.13 0.91 1.34
CA GLY A 88 -6.12 0.95 2.81
C GLY A 88 -6.67 2.27 3.34
N LEU A 89 -6.30 3.40 2.73
CA LEU A 89 -6.86 4.72 3.03
C LEU A 89 -8.32 4.81 2.61
N GLN A 90 -8.73 4.26 1.47
CA GLN A 90 -10.13 4.21 1.02
C GLN A 90 -10.96 3.28 1.87
N ARG A 91 -10.40 2.16 2.34
CA ARG A 91 -11.00 1.29 3.36
C ARG A 91 -11.08 2.02 4.69
N ALA A 92 -10.08 2.84 5.06
CA ALA A 92 -10.15 3.73 6.21
C ALA A 92 -11.19 4.87 6.01
N TYR A 93 -11.39 5.32 4.77
CA TYR A 93 -12.40 6.31 4.40
C TYR A 93 -13.80 5.69 4.30
N SER A 94 -13.87 4.40 3.98
CA SER A 94 -15.09 3.60 4.00
C SER A 94 -15.37 3.10 5.42
N SER A 95 -14.34 2.98 6.28
CA SER A 95 -14.48 2.75 7.73
C SER A 95 -14.92 4.02 8.46
N LEU A 96 -14.74 5.21 7.86
CA LEU A 96 -15.50 6.40 8.27
C LEU A 96 -17.02 6.24 8.04
N ALA A 97 -17.45 5.25 7.24
CA ALA A 97 -18.86 4.93 6.99
C ALA A 97 -19.34 3.60 7.61
N VAL A 98 -18.46 2.69 8.08
CA VAL A 98 -18.88 1.40 8.64
C VAL A 98 -18.06 1.00 9.86
N SER A 99 -18.76 0.96 10.98
CA SER A 99 -18.50 0.17 12.19
C SER A 99 -17.89 -1.21 11.93
N ASP A 100 -16.59 -1.41 12.13
CA ASP A 100 -16.00 -2.77 12.16
C ASP A 100 -14.84 -2.90 13.15
N LEU A 101 -14.92 -3.93 14.00
CA LEU A 101 -13.91 -4.29 14.98
C LEU A 101 -12.58 -4.63 14.29
N THR A 102 -11.54 -3.88 14.58
CA THR A 102 -10.16 -4.19 14.13
C THR A 102 -9.44 -4.98 15.21
N GLU A 103 -8.88 -6.15 14.89
CA GLU A 103 -8.08 -6.92 15.84
C GLU A 103 -6.72 -6.26 16.08
N LEU A 104 -6.32 -6.12 17.35
CA LEU A 104 -5.03 -5.53 17.72
C LEU A 104 -4.00 -6.64 18.00
N VAL A 105 -4.16 -7.36 19.12
CA VAL A 105 -3.34 -8.51 19.58
C VAL A 105 -4.17 -9.33 20.60
N ASP A 106 -3.93 -10.64 20.74
CA ASP A 106 -4.46 -11.50 21.82
C ASP A 106 -5.99 -11.46 22.03
N GLY A 107 -6.77 -11.40 20.94
CA GLY A 107 -8.23 -11.36 21.00
C GLY A 107 -8.82 -10.05 21.55
N TYR A 108 -8.01 -9.00 21.64
CA TYR A 108 -8.45 -7.63 21.87
C TYR A 108 -8.67 -6.92 20.54
N TYR A 109 -9.73 -6.12 20.50
CA TYR A 109 -10.18 -5.39 19.33
C TYR A 109 -10.29 -3.90 19.66
N LEU A 110 -10.12 -3.07 18.63
CA LEU A 110 -10.46 -1.66 18.61
C LEU A 110 -11.74 -1.45 17.78
N VAL A 111 -12.62 -0.57 18.26
CA VAL A 111 -13.83 -0.18 17.52
C VAL A 111 -14.08 1.31 17.66
N GLU A 112 -14.54 1.94 16.57
CA GLU A 112 -15.12 3.28 16.60
C GLU A 112 -16.63 3.18 16.81
N LEU A 113 -17.13 3.89 17.82
CA LEU A 113 -18.54 3.88 18.17
C LEU A 113 -19.01 5.30 18.47
N ALA A 114 -20.08 5.74 17.81
CA ALA A 114 -20.78 6.97 18.21
C ALA A 114 -21.25 6.83 19.66
N ALA A 115 -21.08 7.89 20.46
CA ALA A 115 -21.41 7.86 21.88
C ALA A 115 -22.85 7.34 22.13
N PRO A 116 -23.02 6.19 22.82
CA PRO A 116 -24.35 5.70 23.19
C PRO A 116 -25.11 6.76 23.97
N ARG A 117 -26.43 6.91 23.73
CA ARG A 117 -27.25 7.91 24.42
C ARG A 117 -27.15 7.81 25.95
N ARG A 118 -26.96 6.59 26.48
CA ARG A 118 -26.78 6.33 27.91
C ARG A 118 -25.48 6.89 28.50
N PHE A 119 -24.49 7.20 27.66
CA PHE A 119 -23.16 7.69 28.04
C PHE A 119 -23.07 9.21 27.96
N VAL A 120 -23.87 9.84 27.09
CA VAL A 120 -23.92 11.29 26.94
C VAL A 120 -24.21 11.98 28.28
N GLY A 121 -23.45 13.02 28.58
CA GLY A 121 -23.56 13.81 29.81
C GLY A 121 -22.89 13.18 31.04
N LYS A 122 -22.30 11.98 30.93
CA LYS A 122 -21.55 11.34 32.02
C LYS A 122 -20.05 11.41 31.76
N SER A 123 -19.28 11.51 32.84
CA SER A 123 -17.82 11.41 32.74
C SER A 123 -17.35 9.96 32.62
N LEU A 124 -16.14 9.76 32.08
CA LEU A 124 -15.52 8.43 32.02
C LEU A 124 -15.38 7.78 33.40
N LEU A 125 -15.10 8.58 34.43
CA LEU A 125 -15.06 8.17 35.84
C LEU A 125 -16.41 7.63 36.31
N GLN A 126 -17.51 8.35 36.03
CA GLN A 126 -18.87 7.93 36.42
C GLN A 126 -19.32 6.66 35.68
N LEU A 127 -18.96 6.56 34.39
CA LEU A 127 -19.28 5.40 33.58
C LEU A 127 -18.50 4.16 34.02
N ASN A 128 -17.25 4.35 34.45
CA ASN A 128 -16.37 3.30 34.95
C ASN A 128 -16.30 2.10 33.97
N LEU A 129 -16.08 2.41 32.68
CA LEU A 129 -16.22 1.46 31.57
C LEU A 129 -15.29 0.25 31.70
N ARG A 130 -14.08 0.46 32.24
CA ARG A 130 -13.12 -0.62 32.47
C ARG A 130 -13.66 -1.68 33.43
N ASN A 131 -14.30 -1.27 34.51
CA ASN A 131 -14.78 -2.22 35.53
C ASN A 131 -16.18 -2.76 35.20
N LYS A 132 -17.07 -1.95 34.59
CA LYS A 132 -18.45 -2.37 34.30
C LYS A 132 -18.60 -3.14 32.99
N TYR A 133 -17.82 -2.78 31.99
CA TYR A 133 -17.93 -3.32 30.64
C TYR A 133 -16.64 -3.98 30.14
N ASN A 134 -15.54 -3.95 30.91
CA ASN A 134 -14.26 -4.50 30.48
C ASN A 134 -13.73 -3.90 29.16
N VAL A 135 -14.00 -2.60 28.97
CA VAL A 135 -13.49 -1.82 27.83
C VAL A 135 -12.76 -0.57 28.31
N GLN A 136 -11.85 -0.07 27.47
CA GLN A 136 -11.13 1.17 27.70
C GLN A 136 -11.36 2.14 26.55
N VAL A 137 -11.59 3.42 26.86
CA VAL A 137 -11.56 4.49 25.86
C VAL A 137 -10.10 4.85 25.62
N VAL A 138 -9.66 4.75 24.36
CA VAL A 138 -8.29 5.09 23.97
C VAL A 138 -8.21 6.54 23.50
N LEU A 139 -9.19 6.95 22.70
CA LEU A 139 -9.25 8.26 22.07
C LEU A 139 -10.70 8.69 21.92
N VAL A 140 -10.94 10.00 21.93
CA VAL A 140 -12.23 10.58 21.55
C VAL A 140 -12.01 11.48 20.34
N ARG A 141 -12.89 11.33 19.35
CA ARG A 141 -12.97 12.18 18.17
C ARG A 141 -14.25 13.00 18.22
N ARG A 142 -14.14 14.31 18.08
CA ARG A 142 -15.28 15.24 18.02
C ARG A 142 -15.26 16.03 16.72
N ALA A 143 -16.37 15.99 16.00
CA ALA A 143 -16.58 16.84 14.83
C ALA A 143 -16.98 18.26 15.30
N ASN A 144 -16.18 19.27 14.94
CA ASN A 144 -16.54 20.65 15.20
C ASN A 144 -17.37 21.24 14.05
N PRO A 145 -18.22 22.25 14.33
CA PRO A 145 -19.00 22.94 13.30
C PRO A 145 -18.18 23.60 12.18
N GLY A 146 -16.87 23.83 12.40
CA GLY A 146 -15.94 24.40 11.42
C GLY A 146 -15.26 23.39 10.48
N GLY A 147 -15.64 22.10 10.55
CA GLY A 147 -15.07 21.04 9.70
C GLY A 147 -13.76 20.43 10.20
N GLU A 148 -13.13 21.00 11.24
CA GLU A 148 -11.97 20.40 11.90
C GLU A 148 -12.39 19.28 12.87
N GLU A 149 -11.73 18.12 12.75
CA GLU A 149 -11.87 17.02 13.70
C GLU A 149 -10.86 17.15 14.84
N LEU A 150 -11.35 17.23 16.07
CA LEU A 150 -10.49 17.16 17.25
C LEU A 150 -10.33 15.71 17.69
N LYS A 151 -9.07 15.25 17.78
CA LYS A 151 -8.68 13.92 18.27
C LYS A 151 -7.79 14.09 19.50
N PHE A 152 -8.19 13.51 20.62
CA PHE A 152 -7.43 13.61 21.87
C PHE A 152 -7.66 12.42 22.78
N VAL A 153 -6.68 12.16 23.66
CA VAL A 153 -6.80 11.14 24.71
C VAL A 153 -7.59 11.75 25.88
N PRO A 154 -8.77 11.21 26.23
CA PRO A 154 -9.58 11.77 27.30
C PRO A 154 -8.98 11.44 28.68
N ASP A 155 -9.10 12.37 29.63
CA ASP A 155 -8.89 12.06 31.05
C ASP A 155 -10.15 11.46 31.70
N ALA A 156 -10.05 11.01 32.95
CA ALA A 156 -11.17 10.38 33.66
C ALA A 156 -12.36 11.33 33.92
N ASN A 157 -12.13 12.63 34.04
CA ASN A 157 -13.16 13.64 34.29
C ASN A 157 -13.85 14.10 33.00
N TYR A 158 -13.32 13.73 31.83
CA TYR A 158 -13.93 14.05 30.54
C TYR A 158 -15.39 13.57 30.44
N THR A 159 -16.28 14.50 30.08
CA THR A 159 -17.72 14.25 29.88
C THR A 159 -18.04 14.02 28.42
N ILE A 160 -18.66 12.88 28.13
CA ILE A 160 -19.06 12.47 26.78
C ILE A 160 -20.21 13.33 26.25
N ASN A 161 -20.09 13.78 25.02
CA ASN A 161 -21.09 14.51 24.25
C ASN A 161 -21.74 13.63 23.17
N GLU A 162 -22.91 14.03 22.69
CA GLU A 162 -23.64 13.33 21.63
C GLU A 162 -22.89 13.28 20.30
N LYS A 163 -22.05 14.28 20.01
CA LYS A 163 -21.23 14.34 18.79
C LYS A 163 -19.91 13.58 18.89
N ASP A 164 -19.65 12.92 20.02
CA ASP A 164 -18.41 12.18 20.22
C ASP A 164 -18.45 10.84 19.52
N VAL A 165 -17.34 10.50 18.88
CA VAL A 165 -17.01 9.16 18.47
C VAL A 165 -15.93 8.65 19.41
N LEU A 166 -16.24 7.53 20.07
CA LEU A 166 -15.38 6.88 21.05
C LEU A 166 -14.58 5.78 20.34
N ILE A 167 -13.26 5.81 20.51
CA ILE A 167 -12.37 4.74 20.08
C ILE A 167 -12.18 3.82 21.30
N LEU A 168 -12.78 2.64 21.26
CA LEU A 168 -12.82 1.70 22.39
C LEU A 168 -11.94 0.48 22.13
N MET A 169 -11.22 0.02 23.16
CA MET A 169 -10.47 -1.24 23.17
C MET A 169 -11.10 -2.24 24.15
N GLY A 170 -11.22 -3.50 23.74
CA GLY A 170 -11.75 -4.57 24.59
C GLY A 170 -11.87 -5.91 23.87
N LYS A 171 -12.41 -6.93 24.54
CA LYS A 171 -12.74 -8.21 23.89
C LYS A 171 -13.98 -8.04 23.00
N ARG A 172 -14.07 -8.80 21.91
CA ARG A 172 -15.18 -8.73 20.94
C ARG A 172 -16.57 -8.73 21.60
N LYS A 173 -16.82 -9.66 22.51
CA LYS A 173 -18.10 -9.80 23.22
C LYS A 173 -18.50 -8.56 24.05
N ASP A 174 -17.50 -7.87 24.60
CA ASP A 174 -17.70 -6.74 25.50
C ASP A 174 -17.99 -5.46 24.70
N LEU A 175 -17.30 -5.28 23.57
CA LEU A 175 -17.53 -4.19 22.63
C LEU A 175 -18.91 -4.30 21.95
N GLU A 176 -19.30 -5.51 21.54
CA GLU A 176 -20.63 -5.80 20.99
C GLU A 176 -21.77 -5.50 21.99
N ARG A 177 -21.53 -5.67 23.28
CA ARG A 177 -22.50 -5.32 24.33
C ARG A 177 -22.72 -3.80 24.41
N ILE A 178 -21.68 -3.00 24.23
CA ILE A 178 -21.77 -1.53 24.27
C ILE A 178 -22.43 -0.99 23.01
N ARG A 179 -22.17 -1.58 21.85
CA ARG A 179 -22.78 -1.20 20.57
C ARG A 179 -24.32 -1.29 20.58
N LYS A 180 -24.88 -2.08 21.50
CA LYS A 180 -26.33 -2.29 21.67
C LYS A 180 -26.99 -1.35 22.71
N LEU A 181 -26.25 -0.42 23.32
CA LEU A 181 -26.74 0.52 24.34
C LEU A 181 -27.30 1.82 23.74
#